data_AF-A0A920V289-F1
#
_entry.id   AF-A0A920V289-F1
#
_cell.length_a   1.000
_cell.length_b   1.000
_cell.length_c   1.000
_cell.angle_alpha   90.00
_cell.angle_beta   90.00
_cell.angle_gamma   90.00
#
_symmetry.space_group_name_H-M   'P 1'
#
loop_
_entity.id
_entity.type
_entity.pdbx_description
1 polymer ?
#
loop_
_entity_poly.entity_id
_entity_poly.type
_entity_poly.pdbx_seq_one_letter_code
_entity_poly.pdbx_strand_id
1 'polypeptide(L)'
;MAEPGKRLRNPSDGPCGIPLADPRHRTLAVDWSDAALVFGAIADAGCVPLARVPRGDHDLIKRVLDAGAHGIVVPMVDTVEQAKAAIAAAKYPPVGDRSVGGGLHAINFDAAAGDYYEQANDNILVVLQTESPQGVENAPDIYSLPGVDAIFVGPNDLRFQMRDDDGTFPTPEEHEAMMQRVLATGKDVGTPVGLHVQTAEDVQRRIGEGWQFIAIGSELKMMLNSAQQIVTDLSLETQAADLARY
;
A
#
# COMPACT_ATOMS: atom_id res chain seq x y z
N MET A 1 -26.67 1.14 -29.91
CA MET A 1 -25.99 -0.17 -29.79
C MET A 1 -24.77 0.07 -28.93
N ALA A 2 -24.74 -0.45 -27.71
CA ALA A 2 -23.64 -0.28 -26.79
C ALA A 2 -22.47 -1.17 -27.24
N GLU A 3 -21.26 -0.63 -27.30
CA GLU A 3 -20.06 -1.43 -27.55
C GLU A 3 -19.81 -2.38 -26.38
N PRO A 4 -19.39 -3.63 -26.63
CA PRO A 4 -19.13 -4.59 -25.56
C PRO A 4 -17.80 -4.29 -24.87
N GLY A 5 -17.86 -4.08 -23.54
CA GLY A 5 -16.79 -4.38 -22.59
C GLY A 5 -15.50 -3.58 -22.74
N LYS A 6 -15.55 -2.26 -22.49
CA LYS A 6 -14.32 -1.50 -22.23
C LYS A 6 -13.81 -1.93 -20.85
N ARG A 7 -12.71 -2.71 -20.84
CA ARG A 7 -12.01 -3.11 -19.61
C ARG A 7 -11.56 -1.83 -18.88
N LEU A 8 -11.73 -1.76 -17.56
CA LEU A 8 -11.19 -0.64 -16.77
C LEU A 8 -9.71 -0.44 -17.14
N ARG A 9 -9.27 0.82 -17.28
CA ARG A 9 -7.88 1.15 -17.67
C ARG A 9 -6.91 0.40 -16.76
N ASN A 10 -6.22 -0.60 -17.30
CA ASN A 10 -5.20 -1.35 -16.58
C ASN A 10 -3.82 -0.76 -16.92
N PRO A 11 -3.08 -0.17 -15.98
CA PRO A 11 -1.90 0.63 -16.31
C PRO A 11 -0.64 -0.16 -16.69
N SER A 12 -0.75 -1.43 -17.08
CA SER A 12 0.38 -2.36 -17.22
C SER A 12 1.36 -2.07 -18.36
N ASP A 13 1.18 -1.02 -19.15
CA ASP A 13 1.93 -0.80 -20.40
C ASP A 13 3.05 0.26 -20.29
N GLY A 14 3.42 0.71 -19.07
CA GLY A 14 4.54 1.62 -18.82
C GLY A 14 5.36 1.26 -17.56
N PRO A 15 6.59 1.81 -17.39
CA PRO A 15 7.49 1.48 -16.28
C PRO A 15 7.04 2.04 -14.91
N CYS A 16 5.77 2.40 -14.73
CA CYS A 16 5.32 3.03 -13.49
C CYS A 16 5.07 2.01 -12.37
N GLY A 17 5.67 2.26 -11.20
CA GLY A 17 5.40 1.48 -9.99
C GLY A 17 4.01 1.74 -9.40
N ILE A 18 3.70 1.09 -8.27
CA ILE A 18 2.44 1.22 -7.55
C ILE A 18 2.64 2.19 -6.37
N PRO A 19 2.36 3.50 -6.52
CA PRO A 19 2.52 4.44 -5.42
C PRO A 19 1.49 4.17 -4.31
N LEU A 20 2.01 4.07 -3.08
CA LEU A 20 1.21 3.92 -1.86
C LEU A 20 1.06 5.27 -1.16
N ALA A 21 -0.17 5.78 -1.07
CA ALA A 21 -0.51 6.88 -0.20
C ALA A 21 -0.69 6.35 1.24
N ASP A 22 0.13 6.80 2.18
CA ASP A 22 0.07 6.40 3.60
C ASP A 22 -0.28 7.59 4.52
N PRO A 23 -1.53 7.72 4.96
CA PRO A 23 -1.98 8.80 5.84
C PRO A 23 -1.53 8.62 7.31
N ARG A 24 -0.96 7.48 7.73
CA ARG A 24 -0.53 7.26 9.13
C ARG A 24 0.93 7.61 9.41
N HIS A 25 1.81 7.50 8.40
CA HIS A 25 3.22 7.87 8.52
C HIS A 25 3.57 9.20 7.84
N ARG A 26 2.58 9.87 7.23
CA ARG A 26 2.74 11.21 6.65
C ARG A 26 2.19 12.26 7.62
N THR A 27 2.99 13.29 7.85
CA THR A 27 2.61 14.54 8.54
C THR A 27 1.71 15.45 7.70
N LEU A 28 1.26 15.00 6.52
CA LEU A 28 0.25 15.69 5.74
C LEU A 28 -1.10 15.09 6.13
N ALA A 29 -1.89 15.87 6.88
CA ALA A 29 -3.32 15.62 6.99
C ALA A 29 -3.93 15.82 5.59
N VAL A 30 -3.87 14.78 4.77
CA VAL A 30 -4.48 14.74 3.44
C VAL A 30 -5.97 14.56 3.67
N ASP A 31 -6.76 15.57 3.31
CA ASP A 31 -8.21 15.41 3.33
C ASP A 31 -8.66 14.55 2.14
N TRP A 32 -9.95 14.18 2.11
CA TRP A 32 -10.46 13.29 1.08
C TRP A 32 -10.45 13.93 -0.33
N SER A 33 -10.48 15.25 -0.41
CA SER A 33 -10.42 15.99 -1.67
C SER A 33 -9.01 15.97 -2.24
N ASP A 34 -8.00 16.20 -1.38
CA ASP A 34 -6.59 16.08 -1.75
C ASP A 34 -6.25 14.66 -2.19
N ALA A 35 -6.76 13.65 -1.46
CA ALA A 35 -6.58 12.25 -1.83
C ALA A 35 -7.14 11.95 -3.23
N ALA A 36 -8.35 12.43 -3.53
CA ALA A 36 -8.97 12.25 -4.85
C ALA A 36 -8.14 12.89 -5.98
N LEU A 37 -7.59 14.08 -5.76
CA LEU A 37 -6.71 14.75 -6.74
C LEU A 37 -5.41 13.97 -6.95
N VAL A 38 -4.79 13.49 -5.87
CA VAL A 38 -3.57 12.68 -5.93
C VAL A 38 -3.82 11.37 -6.68
N PHE A 39 -4.93 10.67 -6.40
CA PHE A 39 -5.27 9.43 -7.09
C PHE A 39 -5.51 9.65 -8.59
N GLY A 40 -6.22 10.72 -8.96
CA GLY A 40 -6.42 11.10 -10.35
C GLY A 40 -5.09 11.39 -11.07
N ALA A 41 -4.18 12.14 -10.44
CA ALA A 41 -2.86 12.44 -11.02
C ALA A 41 -2.00 11.18 -11.20
N ILE A 42 -2.02 10.27 -10.23
CA ILE A 42 -1.32 8.98 -10.30
C ILE A 42 -1.89 8.11 -11.42
N ALA A 43 -3.22 8.01 -11.51
CA ALA A 43 -3.88 7.22 -12.54
C ALA A 43 -3.64 7.80 -13.95
N ASP A 44 -3.64 9.13 -14.09
CA ASP A 44 -3.36 9.80 -15.36
C ASP A 44 -1.92 9.54 -15.84
N ALA A 45 -0.97 9.53 -14.91
CA ALA A 45 0.43 9.15 -15.14
C ALA A 45 0.64 7.67 -15.52
N GLY A 46 -0.43 6.87 -15.57
CA GLY A 46 -0.37 5.46 -15.95
C GLY A 46 0.12 4.55 -14.82
N CYS A 47 -0.14 4.92 -13.57
CA CYS A 47 0.22 4.15 -12.39
C CYS A 47 -1.04 3.69 -11.63
N VAL A 48 -0.90 2.71 -10.73
CA VAL A 48 -2.03 2.22 -9.92
C VAL A 48 -2.04 2.93 -8.55
N PRO A 49 -3.02 3.82 -8.26
CA PRO A 49 -3.11 4.47 -6.96
C PRO A 49 -3.62 3.50 -5.88
N LEU A 50 -2.74 3.10 -4.96
CA LEU A 50 -3.12 2.38 -3.74
C LEU A 50 -3.14 3.31 -2.54
N ALA A 51 -4.07 3.04 -1.62
CA ALA A 51 -4.20 3.81 -0.40
C ALA A 51 -4.12 2.92 0.84
N ARG A 52 -3.15 3.20 1.71
CA ARG A 52 -3.12 2.59 3.05
C ARG A 52 -4.20 3.25 3.90
N VAL A 53 -5.15 2.48 4.41
CA VAL A 53 -6.17 3.04 5.30
C VAL A 53 -5.64 3.20 6.73
N PRO A 54 -6.19 4.13 7.54
CA PRO A 54 -5.83 4.23 8.95
C PRO A 54 -6.16 2.96 9.75
N ARG A 55 -7.28 2.31 9.43
CA ARG A 55 -7.78 1.06 10.02
C ARG A 55 -8.70 0.38 9.01
N GLY A 56 -8.87 -0.94 9.13
CA GLY A 56 -9.77 -1.76 8.31
C GLY A 56 -11.27 -1.56 8.58
N ASP A 57 -11.71 -0.32 8.77
CA ASP A 57 -13.12 0.00 8.97
C ASP A 57 -13.84 0.18 7.64
N HIS A 58 -15.10 -0.27 7.60
CA HIS A 58 -15.96 -0.18 6.42
C HIS A 58 -16.05 1.24 5.86
N ASP A 59 -16.33 2.22 6.72
CA ASP A 59 -16.48 3.62 6.31
C ASP A 59 -15.19 4.20 5.73
N LEU A 60 -14.02 3.84 6.27
CA LEU A 60 -12.73 4.34 5.80
C LEU A 60 -12.35 3.73 4.45
N ILE A 61 -12.54 2.41 4.32
CA ILE A 61 -12.31 1.68 3.07
C ILE A 61 -13.25 2.19 1.98
N LYS A 62 -14.54 2.37 2.29
CA LYS A 62 -15.51 2.92 1.34
C LYS A 62 -15.09 4.30 0.87
N ARG A 63 -14.75 5.22 1.80
CA ARG A 63 -14.37 6.59 1.46
C ARG A 63 -13.15 6.66 0.57
N VAL A 64 -12.13 5.86 0.84
CA VAL A 64 -10.89 5.90 0.05
C VAL A 64 -11.09 5.34 -1.35
N LEU A 65 -11.90 4.29 -1.49
CA LEU A 65 -12.22 3.73 -2.80
C LEU A 65 -13.18 4.63 -3.58
N ASP A 66 -14.13 5.30 -2.92
CA ASP A 66 -15.01 6.29 -3.56
C ASP A 66 -14.25 7.55 -3.99
N ALA A 67 -13.15 7.87 -3.28
CA ALA A 67 -12.23 8.94 -3.65
C ALA A 67 -11.37 8.58 -4.89
N GLY A 68 -11.35 7.31 -5.33
CA GLY A 68 -10.67 6.92 -6.56
C GLY A 68 -9.52 5.94 -6.46
N ALA A 69 -9.21 5.44 -5.27
CA ALA A 69 -8.16 4.45 -5.13
C ALA A 69 -8.51 3.17 -5.91
N HIS A 70 -7.50 2.58 -6.58
CA HIS A 70 -7.61 1.31 -7.29
C HIS A 70 -7.46 0.12 -6.34
N GLY A 71 -7.19 0.38 -5.07
CA GLY A 71 -7.12 -0.63 -4.03
C GLY A 71 -6.70 -0.06 -2.68
N ILE A 72 -6.73 -0.93 -1.68
CA ILE A 72 -6.42 -0.60 -0.29
C ILE A 72 -5.24 -1.39 0.23
N VAL A 73 -4.49 -0.80 1.16
CA VAL A 73 -3.57 -1.51 2.06
C VAL A 73 -4.12 -1.39 3.48
N VAL A 74 -4.53 -2.52 4.07
CA VAL A 74 -5.13 -2.56 5.40
C VAL A 74 -4.09 -2.95 6.44
N PRO A 75 -3.79 -2.09 7.44
CA PRO A 75 -2.83 -2.41 8.50
C PRO A 75 -3.28 -3.46 9.50
N MET A 76 -2.31 -3.93 10.28
CA MET A 76 -2.49 -4.64 11.56
C MET A 76 -3.56 -5.74 11.44
N VAL A 77 -3.43 -6.56 10.39
CA VAL A 77 -4.36 -7.67 10.16
C VAL A 77 -3.78 -8.92 10.80
N ASP A 78 -4.34 -9.24 11.97
CA ASP A 78 -3.90 -10.32 12.83
C ASP A 78 -4.85 -11.52 12.82
N THR A 79 -6.11 -11.34 12.37
CA THR A 79 -7.11 -12.42 12.34
C THR A 79 -7.86 -12.53 11.02
N VAL A 80 -8.43 -13.72 10.79
CA VAL A 80 -9.29 -14.03 9.64
C VAL A 80 -10.52 -13.13 9.59
N GLU A 81 -11.09 -12.78 10.74
CA GLU A 81 -12.28 -11.92 10.84
C GLU A 81 -11.95 -10.50 10.38
N GLN A 82 -10.79 -9.97 10.77
CA GLN A 82 -10.33 -8.65 10.30
C GLN A 82 -10.11 -8.65 8.79
N ALA A 83 -9.49 -9.69 8.26
CA ALA A 83 -9.28 -9.86 6.82
C ALA A 83 -10.61 -9.93 6.05
N LYS A 84 -11.57 -10.75 6.52
CA LYS A 84 -12.91 -10.85 5.91
C LYS A 84 -13.67 -9.52 5.95
N ALA A 85 -13.57 -8.78 7.05
CA ALA A 85 -14.20 -7.47 7.18
C ALA A 85 -13.62 -6.47 6.16
N ALA A 86 -12.29 -6.46 5.96
CA ALA A 86 -11.65 -5.63 4.95
C ALA A 86 -12.09 -6.00 3.51
N ILE A 87 -12.16 -7.29 3.20
CA ILE A 87 -12.62 -7.78 1.88
C ILE A 87 -14.08 -7.37 1.64
N ALA A 88 -14.95 -7.60 2.62
CA ALA A 88 -16.37 -7.24 2.52
C ALA A 88 -16.55 -5.73 2.28
N ALA A 89 -15.79 -4.88 2.96
CA ALA A 89 -15.83 -3.44 2.78
C ALA A 89 -15.32 -2.96 1.42
N ALA A 90 -14.41 -3.71 0.79
CA ALA A 90 -13.80 -3.33 -0.48
C ALA A 90 -14.64 -3.77 -1.70
N LYS A 91 -15.39 -4.87 -1.58
CA LYS A 91 -16.11 -5.51 -2.69
C LYS A 91 -17.63 -5.25 -2.61
N TYR A 92 -18.26 -5.08 -3.76
CA TYR A 92 -19.71 -4.97 -3.88
C TYR A 92 -20.42 -6.33 -3.70
N PRO A 93 -21.71 -6.35 -3.34
CA PRO A 93 -22.52 -7.58 -3.32
C PRO A 93 -22.47 -8.33 -4.66
N PRO A 94 -22.44 -9.69 -4.65
CA PRO A 94 -22.61 -10.59 -3.50
C PRO A 94 -21.30 -10.95 -2.76
N VAL A 95 -20.14 -10.47 -3.23
CA VAL A 95 -18.83 -10.84 -2.65
C VAL A 95 -18.57 -10.11 -1.32
N GLY A 96 -19.01 -8.85 -1.24
CA GLY A 96 -18.93 -8.03 -0.04
C GLY A 96 -20.21 -7.24 0.20
N ASP A 97 -20.09 -6.18 0.98
CA ASP A 97 -21.20 -5.30 1.38
C ASP A 97 -20.86 -3.82 1.17
N ARG A 98 -19.88 -3.51 0.31
CA ARG A 98 -19.56 -2.13 -0.07
C ARG A 98 -20.81 -1.44 -0.60
N SER A 99 -21.14 -0.29 -0.02
CA SER A 99 -22.27 0.52 -0.47
C SER A 99 -21.93 1.30 -1.74
N VAL A 100 -22.90 1.40 -2.64
CA VAL A 100 -22.79 2.16 -3.90
C VAL A 100 -22.65 3.65 -3.58
N GLY A 101 -21.59 4.27 -4.07
CA GLY A 101 -21.28 5.68 -3.88
C GLY A 101 -20.11 6.11 -4.75
N GLY A 102 -19.81 7.41 -4.72
CA GLY A 102 -18.73 8.01 -5.50
C GLY A 102 -19.07 8.25 -6.97
N GLY A 103 -18.65 9.40 -7.49
CA GLY A 103 -18.80 9.78 -8.91
C GLY A 103 -17.50 9.80 -9.68
N LEU A 104 -16.38 9.42 -9.05
CA LEU A 104 -15.05 9.61 -9.62
C LEU A 104 -14.59 8.45 -10.51
N HIS A 105 -15.42 7.41 -10.69
CA HIS A 105 -15.12 6.29 -11.58
C HIS A 105 -14.87 6.76 -13.03
N ALA A 106 -15.60 7.78 -13.51
CA ALA A 106 -15.38 8.36 -14.83
C ALA A 106 -14.00 9.02 -14.96
N ILE A 107 -13.48 9.64 -13.90
CA ILE A 107 -12.19 10.33 -13.91
C ILE A 107 -11.04 9.34 -13.70
N ASN A 108 -11.20 8.41 -12.76
CA ASN A 108 -10.09 7.56 -12.31
C ASN A 108 -9.97 6.23 -13.06
N PHE A 109 -11.03 5.81 -13.76
CA PHE A 109 -11.05 4.55 -14.51
C PHE A 109 -11.48 4.72 -15.98
N ASP A 110 -11.81 5.94 -16.42
CA ASP A 110 -12.34 6.23 -17.77
C ASP A 110 -13.53 5.30 -18.15
N ALA A 111 -14.43 5.13 -17.19
CA ALA A 111 -15.53 4.16 -17.26
C ALA A 111 -16.89 4.79 -16.94
N ALA A 112 -17.94 4.27 -17.56
CA ALA A 112 -19.31 4.56 -17.15
C ALA A 112 -19.63 3.86 -15.82
N ALA A 113 -20.61 4.38 -15.07
CA ALA A 113 -20.99 3.84 -13.78
C ALA A 113 -21.34 2.34 -13.83
N GLY A 114 -22.12 1.92 -14.83
CA GLY A 114 -22.49 0.51 -15.02
C GLY A 114 -21.28 -0.40 -15.21
N ASP A 115 -20.40 -0.05 -16.16
CA ASP A 115 -19.18 -0.81 -16.45
C ASP A 115 -18.26 -0.89 -15.23
N TYR A 116 -18.18 0.19 -14.45
CA TYR A 116 -17.41 0.20 -13.20
C TYR A 116 -17.98 -0.78 -12.18
N TYR A 117 -19.28 -0.75 -11.89
CA TYR A 117 -19.86 -1.65 -10.87
C TYR A 117 -19.77 -3.12 -11.26
N GLU A 118 -19.87 -3.44 -12.56
CA GLU A 118 -19.69 -4.81 -13.05
C GLU A 118 -18.25 -5.30 -12.91
N GLN A 119 -17.27 -4.42 -13.07
CA GLN A 119 -15.85 -4.80 -13.11
C GLN A 119 -15.09 -4.51 -11.80
N ALA A 120 -15.65 -3.70 -10.89
CA ALA A 120 -14.94 -3.22 -9.70
C ALA A 120 -14.44 -4.36 -8.81
N ASN A 121 -15.24 -5.42 -8.62
CA ASN A 121 -14.83 -6.53 -7.77
C ASN A 121 -13.57 -7.25 -8.27
N ASP A 122 -13.36 -7.28 -9.59
CA ASP A 122 -12.22 -7.95 -10.21
C ASP A 122 -10.99 -7.05 -10.33
N ASN A 123 -11.14 -5.73 -10.17
CA ASN A 123 -10.07 -4.75 -10.40
C ASN A 123 -9.66 -3.97 -9.15
N ILE A 124 -10.46 -3.98 -8.08
CA ILE A 124 -10.12 -3.31 -6.82
C ILE A 124 -9.22 -4.22 -5.99
N LEU A 125 -7.97 -3.81 -5.77
CA LEU A 125 -6.99 -4.60 -5.02
C LEU A 125 -7.24 -4.50 -3.50
N VAL A 126 -7.19 -5.65 -2.83
CA VAL A 126 -7.20 -5.76 -1.37
C VAL A 126 -5.85 -6.32 -0.93
N VAL A 127 -5.02 -5.43 -0.37
CA VAL A 127 -3.73 -5.79 0.20
C VAL A 127 -3.83 -5.75 1.71
N LEU A 128 -3.47 -6.86 2.37
CA LEU A 128 -3.47 -6.94 3.83
C LEU A 128 -2.06 -6.80 4.36
N GLN A 129 -1.90 -6.04 5.44
CA GLN A 129 -0.60 -5.81 6.05
C GLN A 129 -0.39 -6.76 7.23
N THR A 130 0.61 -7.64 7.13
CA THR A 130 1.05 -8.48 8.25
C THR A 130 2.23 -7.81 8.94
N GLU A 131 2.03 -7.39 10.18
CA GLU A 131 3.00 -6.58 10.92
C GLU A 131 3.04 -6.92 12.42
N SER A 132 2.60 -8.12 12.80
CA SER A 132 2.70 -8.66 14.16
C SER A 132 3.03 -10.16 14.15
N PRO A 133 3.62 -10.71 15.24
CA PRO A 133 3.80 -12.16 15.38
C PRO A 133 2.51 -12.96 15.22
N GLN A 134 1.40 -12.48 15.78
CA GLN A 134 0.07 -13.11 15.66
C GLN A 134 -0.39 -13.16 14.20
N GLY A 135 -0.21 -12.09 13.44
CA GLY A 135 -0.52 -12.08 12.01
C GLY A 135 0.32 -13.06 11.20
N VAL A 136 1.57 -13.28 11.58
CA VAL A 136 2.44 -14.30 10.95
C VAL A 136 2.01 -15.72 11.32
N GLU A 137 1.56 -15.95 12.55
CA GLU A 137 1.02 -17.24 12.98
C GLU A 137 -0.27 -17.60 12.23
N ASN A 138 -1.17 -16.64 12.06
CA ASN A 138 -2.44 -16.81 11.35
C ASN A 138 -2.32 -16.64 9.83
N ALA A 139 -1.11 -16.39 9.32
CA ALA A 139 -0.87 -16.11 7.91
C ALA A 139 -1.44 -17.16 6.94
N PRO A 140 -1.32 -18.49 7.17
CA PRO A 140 -1.87 -19.48 6.24
C PRO A 140 -3.38 -19.33 6.02
N ASP A 141 -4.11 -19.06 7.10
CA ASP A 141 -5.57 -18.92 7.05
C ASP A 141 -5.99 -17.56 6.50
N ILE A 142 -5.23 -16.49 6.76
CA ILE A 142 -5.51 -15.14 6.24
C ILE A 142 -5.18 -15.06 4.75
N TYR A 143 -4.02 -15.57 4.34
CA TYR A 143 -3.48 -15.35 3.00
C TYR A 143 -4.23 -16.18 1.95
N SER A 144 -4.82 -17.30 2.36
CA SER A 144 -5.62 -18.18 1.50
C SER A 144 -7.07 -17.72 1.31
N LEU A 145 -7.49 -16.63 1.95
CA LEU A 145 -8.86 -16.13 1.81
C LEU A 145 -9.14 -15.63 0.39
N PRO A 146 -10.25 -16.05 -0.23
CA PRO A 146 -10.72 -15.47 -1.48
C PRO A 146 -10.94 -13.96 -1.32
N GLY A 147 -10.36 -13.17 -2.23
CA GLY A 147 -10.43 -11.72 -2.21
C GLY A 147 -9.25 -11.03 -1.54
N VAL A 148 -8.24 -11.77 -1.06
CA VAL A 148 -6.91 -11.24 -0.75
C VAL A 148 -6.05 -11.27 -2.00
N ASP A 149 -5.63 -10.11 -2.49
CA ASP A 149 -4.88 -9.99 -3.74
C ASP A 149 -3.37 -10.01 -3.50
N ALA A 150 -2.92 -9.46 -2.38
CA ALA A 150 -1.52 -9.50 -1.94
C ALA A 150 -1.38 -9.28 -0.44
N ILE A 151 -0.21 -9.62 0.09
CA ILE A 151 0.20 -9.31 1.45
C ILE A 151 1.35 -8.31 1.42
N PHE A 152 1.33 -7.35 2.32
CA PHE A 152 2.43 -6.43 2.53
C PHE A 152 2.97 -6.57 3.96
N VAL A 153 4.27 -6.74 4.12
CA VAL A 153 4.91 -6.75 5.43
C VAL A 153 5.39 -5.34 5.75
N GLY A 154 5.06 -4.84 6.93
CA GLY A 154 5.69 -3.64 7.50
C GLY A 154 6.87 -4.05 8.38
N PRO A 155 8.13 -4.01 7.91
CA PRO A 155 9.24 -4.59 8.66
C PRO A 155 9.51 -3.84 9.98
N ASN A 156 9.29 -2.53 9.98
CA ASN A 156 9.45 -1.72 11.20
C ASN A 156 8.40 -2.12 12.25
N ASP A 157 7.12 -2.08 11.89
CA ASP A 157 6.04 -2.42 12.81
C ASP A 157 6.17 -3.87 13.30
N LEU A 158 6.49 -4.83 12.42
CA LEU A 158 6.77 -6.22 12.79
C LEU A 158 7.90 -6.32 13.83
N ARG A 159 9.04 -5.67 13.58
CA ARG A 159 10.15 -5.63 14.54
C ARG A 159 9.75 -5.02 15.88
N PHE A 160 8.87 -4.01 15.88
CA PHE A 160 8.36 -3.39 17.10
C PHE A 160 7.38 -4.29 17.86
N GLN A 161 6.59 -5.11 17.16
CA GLN A 161 5.66 -6.08 17.75
C GLN A 161 6.36 -7.36 18.24
N MET A 162 7.55 -7.65 17.74
CA MET A 162 8.38 -8.79 18.16
C MET A 162 9.17 -8.55 19.45
N ARG A 163 8.93 -7.46 20.18
CA ARG A 163 9.65 -7.20 21.43
C ARG A 163 9.25 -8.18 22.51
N ASP A 164 10.23 -8.57 23.31
CA ASP A 164 9.98 -9.31 24.55
C ASP A 164 9.20 -8.44 25.55
N ASP A 165 8.65 -9.09 26.59
CA ASP A 165 7.87 -8.42 27.65
C ASP A 165 8.66 -7.30 28.37
N ASP A 166 9.99 -7.36 28.35
CA ASP A 166 10.88 -6.34 28.91
C ASP A 166 11.20 -5.18 27.94
N GLY A 167 10.68 -5.23 26.71
CA GLY A 167 10.88 -4.25 25.66
C GLY A 167 12.12 -4.48 24.79
N THR A 168 12.85 -5.58 24.99
CA THR A 168 14.02 -5.95 24.18
C THR A 168 13.60 -6.22 22.75
N PHE A 169 14.33 -5.65 21.79
CA PHE A 169 14.07 -5.88 20.36
C PHE A 169 14.69 -7.19 19.88
N PRO A 170 14.09 -7.86 18.87
CA PRO A 170 14.69 -9.04 18.26
C PRO A 170 16.02 -8.69 17.59
N THR A 171 16.88 -9.70 17.51
CA THR A 171 18.09 -9.67 16.70
C THR A 171 17.75 -9.52 15.21
N PRO A 172 18.68 -9.02 14.38
CA PRO A 172 18.51 -8.98 12.93
C PRO A 172 18.14 -10.35 12.33
N GLU A 173 18.73 -11.42 12.84
CA GLU A 173 18.49 -12.80 12.40
C GLU A 173 17.07 -13.29 12.72
N GLU A 174 16.56 -13.00 13.92
CA GLU A 174 15.19 -13.34 14.32
C GLU A 174 14.16 -12.58 13.48
N HIS A 175 14.40 -11.28 13.25
CA HIS A 175 13.52 -10.47 12.42
C HIS A 175 13.52 -10.96 10.96
N GLU A 176 14.69 -11.29 10.41
CA GLU A 176 14.80 -11.84 9.05
C GLU A 176 14.12 -13.21 8.95
N ALA A 177 14.27 -14.09 9.95
CA ALA A 177 13.60 -15.38 9.99
C ALA A 177 12.06 -15.22 9.96
N MET A 178 11.52 -14.22 10.65
CA MET A 178 10.09 -13.91 10.62
C MET A 178 9.64 -13.44 9.22
N MET A 179 10.44 -12.59 8.56
CA MET A 179 10.14 -12.17 7.19
C MET A 179 10.18 -13.35 6.20
N GLN A 180 11.14 -14.26 6.32
CA GLN A 180 11.23 -15.46 5.49
C GLN A 180 10.05 -16.41 5.73
N ARG A 181 9.53 -16.49 6.96
CA ARG A 181 8.30 -17.25 7.25
C ARG A 181 7.09 -16.67 6.52
N VAL A 182 6.94 -15.35 6.49
CA VAL A 182 5.86 -14.71 5.70
C VAL A 182 6.00 -15.04 4.21
N LEU A 183 7.23 -14.93 3.67
CA LEU A 183 7.51 -15.26 2.28
C LEU A 183 7.20 -16.73 1.94
N ALA A 184 7.60 -17.66 2.81
CA ALA A 184 7.30 -19.08 2.64
C ALA A 184 5.79 -19.33 2.63
N THR A 185 5.05 -18.80 3.60
CA THR A 185 3.59 -18.94 3.67
C THR A 185 2.90 -18.40 2.42
N GLY A 186 3.31 -17.21 1.95
CA GLY A 186 2.77 -16.62 0.71
C GLY A 186 2.98 -17.51 -0.51
N LYS A 187 4.17 -18.11 -0.64
CA LYS A 187 4.46 -19.08 -1.71
C LYS A 187 3.61 -20.34 -1.61
N ASP A 188 3.45 -20.88 -0.40
CA ASP A 188 2.72 -22.13 -0.16
C ASP A 188 1.23 -22.02 -0.50
N VAL A 189 0.62 -20.87 -0.19
CA VAL A 189 -0.81 -20.62 -0.47
C VAL A 189 -1.07 -19.95 -1.82
N GLY A 190 -0.01 -19.52 -2.51
CA GLY A 190 -0.09 -18.87 -3.82
C GLY A 190 -0.46 -17.38 -3.78
N THR A 191 -0.29 -16.71 -2.64
CA THR A 191 -0.61 -15.29 -2.47
C THR A 191 0.68 -14.46 -2.51
N PRO A 192 0.80 -13.48 -3.44
CA PRO A 192 1.97 -12.62 -3.54
C PRO A 192 2.24 -11.87 -2.24
N VAL A 193 3.50 -11.86 -1.79
CA VAL A 193 3.94 -11.08 -0.64
C VAL A 193 4.88 -9.95 -1.05
N GLY A 194 4.86 -8.90 -0.24
CA GLY A 194 5.57 -7.66 -0.45
C GLY A 194 6.17 -7.10 0.83
N LEU A 195 7.07 -6.13 0.68
CA LEU A 195 7.62 -5.39 1.81
C LEU A 195 8.10 -4.00 1.40
N HIS A 196 8.48 -3.20 2.41
CA HIS A 196 9.17 -1.94 2.21
C HIS A 196 10.68 -2.07 2.38
N VAL A 197 11.46 -1.60 1.40
CA VAL A 197 12.92 -1.48 1.46
C VAL A 197 13.36 -0.05 1.14
N GLN A 198 14.62 0.27 1.45
CA GLN A 198 15.14 1.63 1.26
C GLN A 198 16.08 1.77 0.05
N THR A 199 16.66 0.67 -0.44
CA THR A 199 17.73 0.68 -1.44
C THR A 199 17.40 -0.19 -2.65
N ALA A 200 17.96 0.15 -3.81
CA ALA A 200 17.83 -0.67 -5.01
C ALA A 200 18.53 -2.04 -4.85
N GLU A 201 19.61 -2.11 -4.10
CA GLU A 201 20.31 -3.36 -3.77
C GLU A 201 19.38 -4.32 -3.01
N ASP A 202 18.70 -3.82 -1.98
CA ASP A 202 17.70 -4.61 -1.25
C ASP A 202 16.54 -5.03 -2.15
N VAL A 203 16.06 -4.17 -3.06
CA VAL A 203 15.04 -4.58 -4.04
C VAL A 203 15.51 -5.78 -4.84
N GLN A 204 16.72 -5.73 -5.43
CA GLN A 204 17.24 -6.82 -6.25
C GLN A 204 17.39 -8.11 -5.45
N ARG A 205 17.90 -8.01 -4.22
CA ARG A 205 18.01 -9.15 -3.31
C ARG A 205 16.63 -9.76 -2.99
N ARG A 206 15.65 -8.93 -2.62
CA ARG A 206 14.29 -9.40 -2.29
C ARG A 206 13.56 -9.97 -3.51
N ILE A 207 13.76 -9.44 -4.70
CA ILE A 207 13.27 -10.07 -5.95
C ILE A 207 13.87 -11.47 -6.11
N GLY A 208 15.18 -11.61 -5.88
CA GLY A 208 15.87 -12.92 -5.94
C GLY A 208 15.36 -13.93 -4.91
N GLU A 209 14.90 -13.48 -3.75
CA GLU A 209 14.25 -14.31 -2.73
C GLU A 209 12.80 -14.69 -3.11
N GLY A 210 12.16 -13.96 -4.04
CA GLY A 210 10.81 -14.21 -4.53
C GLY A 210 9.73 -13.27 -4.00
N TRP A 211 10.10 -12.11 -3.43
CA TRP A 211 9.14 -11.06 -3.08
C TRP A 211 8.62 -10.36 -4.34
N GLN A 212 7.32 -10.09 -4.41
CA GLN A 212 6.64 -9.65 -5.64
C GLN A 212 6.07 -8.23 -5.55
N PHE A 213 5.75 -7.74 -4.36
CA PHE A 213 5.14 -6.42 -4.15
C PHE A 213 6.05 -5.51 -3.30
N ILE A 214 7.10 -4.95 -3.90
CA ILE A 214 8.16 -4.24 -3.17
C ILE A 214 7.99 -2.73 -3.31
N ALA A 215 7.77 -2.06 -2.18
CA ALA A 215 7.85 -0.60 -2.11
C ALA A 215 9.30 -0.17 -1.85
N ILE A 216 9.80 0.81 -2.61
CA ILE A 216 11.16 1.33 -2.47
C ILE A 216 11.16 2.80 -2.00
N GLY A 217 11.82 3.04 -0.88
CA GLY A 217 12.08 4.39 -0.37
C GLY A 217 10.80 5.17 -0.08
N SER A 218 10.91 6.49 -0.09
CA SER A 218 9.79 7.41 0.08
C SER A 218 10.10 8.66 -0.71
N GLU A 219 9.14 9.19 -1.45
CA GLU A 219 9.33 10.43 -2.21
C GLU A 219 9.86 11.57 -1.31
N LEU A 220 9.39 11.65 -0.06
CA LEU A 220 9.81 12.69 0.88
C LEU A 220 11.28 12.51 1.24
N LYS A 221 11.71 11.28 1.50
CA LYS A 221 13.13 10.98 1.73
C LYS A 221 13.96 11.24 0.49
N MET A 222 13.46 10.92 -0.71
CA MET A 222 14.18 11.21 -1.95
C MET A 222 14.39 12.72 -2.13
N MET A 223 13.34 13.54 -1.90
CA MET A 223 13.44 15.00 -1.97
C MET A 223 14.40 15.56 -0.90
N LEU A 224 14.26 15.12 0.36
CA LEU A 224 15.13 15.57 1.46
C LEU A 224 16.58 15.19 1.24
N ASN A 225 16.85 13.96 0.81
CA ASN A 225 18.21 13.49 0.53
C ASN A 225 18.86 14.33 -0.58
N SER A 226 18.13 14.59 -1.67
CA SER A 226 18.64 15.42 -2.77
C SER A 226 18.85 16.86 -2.33
N ALA A 227 17.93 17.45 -1.57
CA ALA A 227 18.07 18.80 -1.04
C ALA A 227 19.27 18.92 -0.10
N GLN A 228 19.44 17.95 0.82
CA GLN A 228 20.55 17.90 1.74
C GLN A 228 21.89 17.74 1.01
N GLN A 229 21.94 16.91 -0.04
CA GLN A 229 23.13 16.73 -0.86
C GLN A 229 23.55 18.04 -1.52
N ILE A 230 22.61 18.77 -2.13
CA ILE A 230 22.88 20.08 -2.74
C ILE A 230 23.47 21.05 -1.71
N VAL A 231 22.89 21.13 -0.50
CA VAL A 231 23.40 22.00 0.56
C VAL A 231 24.81 21.61 0.99
N THR A 232 25.07 20.31 1.13
CA THR A 232 26.40 19.79 1.50
C THR A 232 27.44 20.11 0.41
N ASP A 233 27.09 19.94 -0.87
CA ASP A 233 28.00 20.19 -1.99
C ASP A 233 28.38 21.66 -2.13
N LEU A 234 27.49 22.58 -1.71
CA LEU A 234 27.79 24.02 -1.69
C LEU A 234 28.89 24.39 -0.68
N SER A 235 29.25 23.49 0.26
CA SER A 235 30.30 23.70 1.25
C SER A 235 30.18 25.06 1.95
N LEU A 236 28.95 25.50 2.21
CA LEU A 236 28.68 26.76 2.88
C LEU A 236 29.21 26.66 4.31
N GLU A 237 30.43 27.12 4.52
CA GLU A 237 30.93 27.39 5.86
C GLU A 237 29.89 28.26 6.56
N THR A 238 29.48 27.87 7.77
CA THR A 238 28.60 28.66 8.62
C THR A 238 29.37 29.92 9.09
N GLN A 239 29.68 30.83 8.18
CA GLN A 239 30.09 32.19 8.53
C GLN A 239 28.83 32.93 8.98
N ALA A 240 28.55 32.78 10.27
CA ALA A 240 27.44 33.43 10.98
C ALA A 240 27.60 34.96 11.10
N ALA A 241 28.15 35.64 10.08
CA ALA A 241 28.42 37.07 10.11
C ALA A 241 27.67 37.87 9.02
N ASP A 242 27.19 37.25 7.95
CA ASP A 242 26.42 37.96 6.90
C ASP A 242 25.38 37.03 6.28
N LEU A 243 24.28 36.80 6.99
CA LEU A 243 23.06 36.29 6.37
C LEU A 243 22.05 37.42 6.29
N ALA A 244 21.59 37.69 5.07
CA ALA A 244 20.47 38.59 4.82
C ALA A 244 19.28 38.14 5.67
N ARG A 245 18.77 39.05 6.50
CA ARG A 245 17.54 38.84 7.27
C ARG A 245 16.36 38.82 6.31
N TYR A 246 15.90 37.62 5.95
CA TYR A 246 14.56 37.42 5.41
C TYR A 246 13.83 36.41 6.28
#